data_AF-R0KYU5-F1
#
_entry.id   AF-R0KYU5-F1
#
_cell.length_a   1.000
_cell.length_b   1.000
_cell.length_c   1.000
_cell.angle_alpha   90.00
_cell.angle_beta   90.00
_cell.angle_gamma   90.00
#
_symmetry.space_group_name_H-M   'P 1'
#
loop_
_entity.id
_entity.type
_entity.pdbx_description
1 polymer ?
#
loop_
_entity_poly.entity_id
_entity_poly.type
_entity_poly.pdbx_seq_one_letter_code
_entity_poly.pdbx_strand_id
1 'polypeptide(L)'
;MLPDDSLLLFFSPGTLIVLKHPYPCKVEEPSIYESVRVHTAMQTGRTESDLVPSAPSLGTKEGYLIKQGKIVKNWKTRWFTLHRNELKYFKDQTATEPIRALDLTECSAVQFDYSQERVNCFCLVFPLRTYYLCAKTGIEADEWIKILRWKLVR
;
A
#
# COMPACT_ATOMS: atom_id res chain seq x y z
N MET A 1 -16.33 7.99 -36.83
CA MET A 1 -16.70 6.58 -36.62
C MET A 1 -15.41 5.77 -36.60
N LEU A 2 -15.00 5.30 -35.41
CA LEU A 2 -13.88 4.35 -35.31
C LEU A 2 -14.45 2.92 -35.47
N PRO A 3 -13.72 2.01 -36.13
CA PRO A 3 -14.16 0.62 -36.26
C PRO A 3 -14.17 -0.09 -34.90
N ASP A 4 -15.13 -0.99 -34.72
CA ASP A 4 -15.59 -1.61 -33.47
C ASP A 4 -14.52 -2.42 -32.69
N ASP A 5 -13.37 -2.71 -33.30
CA ASP A 5 -12.33 -3.60 -32.76
C ASP A 5 -11.02 -2.89 -32.31
N SER A 6 -11.09 -1.59 -32.00
CA SER A 6 -9.88 -0.81 -31.62
C SER A 6 -9.54 -0.97 -30.14
N LEU A 7 -8.46 -1.69 -29.81
CA LEU A 7 -7.94 -1.80 -28.44
C LEU A 7 -7.04 -0.59 -28.09
N LEU A 8 -7.31 0.03 -26.94
CA LEU A 8 -6.49 1.12 -26.38
C LEU A 8 -5.64 0.57 -25.25
N LEU A 9 -4.32 0.68 -25.36
CA LEU A 9 -3.40 0.40 -24.25
C LEU A 9 -2.85 1.72 -23.69
N PHE A 10 -2.89 1.85 -22.36
CA PHE A 10 -2.26 2.95 -21.63
C PHE A 10 -0.86 2.52 -21.20
N PHE A 11 0.17 3.21 -21.72
CA PHE A 11 1.52 3.14 -21.17
C PHE A 11 1.86 4.49 -20.53
N SER A 12 2.45 4.47 -19.32
CA SER A 12 2.89 5.70 -18.66
C SER A 12 4.21 6.15 -19.32
N PRO A 13 4.36 7.43 -19.74
CA PRO A 13 3.58 8.60 -19.36
C PRO A 13 2.54 9.00 -20.42
N GLY A 14 1.28 8.60 -20.21
CA GLY A 14 0.11 9.25 -20.80
C GLY A 14 -0.11 9.14 -22.31
N THR A 15 0.68 8.37 -23.06
CA THR A 15 0.46 8.20 -24.50
C THR A 15 -0.55 7.08 -24.76
N LEU A 16 -1.72 7.47 -25.26
CA LEU A 16 -2.71 6.55 -25.82
C LEU A 16 -2.22 6.00 -27.15
N ILE A 17 -1.96 4.70 -27.22
CA ILE A 17 -1.66 4.03 -28.50
C ILE A 17 -2.92 3.32 -28.97
N VAL A 18 -3.44 3.77 -30.12
CA VAL A 18 -4.49 3.05 -30.86
C VAL A 18 -3.82 1.91 -31.60
N LEU A 19 -4.09 0.68 -31.19
CA LEU A 19 -3.57 -0.48 -31.88
C LEU A 19 -4.44 -0.74 -33.12
N LYS A 20 -3.86 -0.56 -34.31
CA LYS A 20 -4.52 -0.84 -35.59
C LYS A 20 -4.49 -2.35 -35.85
N HIS A 21 -5.66 -2.95 -36.02
CA HIS A 21 -5.80 -4.32 -36.53
C HIS A 21 -5.92 -4.30 -38.07
N PRO A 22 -5.28 -5.23 -38.79
CA PRO A 22 -4.28 -6.19 -38.30
C PRO A 22 -2.94 -5.51 -38.03
N TYR A 23 -2.23 -5.99 -37.00
CA TYR A 23 -0.91 -5.46 -36.65
C TYR A 23 0.07 -5.68 -37.81
N PRO A 24 0.88 -4.67 -38.18
CA PRO A 24 1.89 -4.85 -39.19
C PRO A 24 2.87 -5.95 -38.75
N CYS A 25 3.05 -7.00 -39.55
CA CYS A 25 4.00 -8.08 -39.27
C CYS A 25 5.48 -7.63 -39.32
N LYS A 26 5.75 -6.35 -39.64
CA LYS A 26 7.07 -5.73 -39.63
C LYS A 26 6.99 -4.46 -38.80
N VAL A 27 7.53 -4.50 -37.58
CA VAL A 27 7.69 -3.35 -36.68
C VAL A 27 9.18 -3.08 -36.56
N GLU A 28 9.60 -1.82 -36.70
CA GLU A 28 11.00 -1.45 -36.45
C GLU A 28 11.32 -1.57 -34.97
N GLU A 29 12.31 -2.39 -34.63
CA GLU A 29 12.76 -2.55 -33.25
C GLU A 29 13.62 -1.35 -32.84
N PRO A 30 13.33 -0.69 -31.71
CA PRO A 30 14.21 0.34 -31.16
C PRO A 30 15.59 -0.25 -30.85
N SER A 31 16.65 0.52 -31.11
CA SER A 31 18.03 0.12 -30.80
C SER A 31 18.32 0.02 -29.29
N ILE A 32 17.43 0.59 -28.46
CA ILE A 32 17.52 0.60 -27.01
C ILE A 32 16.14 0.29 -26.45
N TYR A 33 15.99 -0.90 -25.85
CA TYR A 33 14.85 -1.21 -25.01
C TYR A 33 15.08 -0.59 -23.63
N GLU A 34 14.09 0.16 -23.14
CA GLU A 34 14.06 0.53 -21.73
C GLU A 34 13.86 -0.76 -20.92
N SER A 35 14.67 -0.96 -19.87
CA SER A 35 14.60 -2.18 -19.07
C SER A 35 13.29 -2.21 -18.29
N VAL A 36 12.32 -2.96 -18.82
CA VAL A 36 11.09 -3.28 -18.09
C VAL A 36 11.50 -4.05 -16.85
N ARG A 37 11.30 -3.46 -15.66
CA ARG A 37 11.38 -4.22 -14.41
C ARG A 37 10.24 -5.22 -14.43
N VAL A 38 10.56 -6.45 -14.84
CA VAL A 38 9.63 -7.56 -14.84
C VAL A 38 9.19 -7.81 -13.38
N HIS A 39 7.96 -7.46 -13.04
CA HIS A 39 7.41 -7.74 -11.70
C HIS A 39 7.15 -9.24 -11.45
N THR A 40 7.31 -10.08 -12.48
CA THR A 40 7.27 -11.54 -12.35
C THR A 40 8.09 -12.14 -13.48
N ALA A 41 9.39 -12.35 -13.25
CA ALA A 41 10.12 -13.31 -14.06
C ALA A 41 9.52 -14.69 -13.74
N MET A 42 8.75 -15.26 -14.66
CA MET A 42 8.31 -16.64 -14.55
C MET A 42 9.55 -17.52 -14.69
N GLN A 43 10.15 -17.88 -13.55
CA GLN A 43 11.14 -18.95 -13.48
C GLN A 43 10.42 -20.24 -13.89
N THR A 44 10.72 -20.74 -15.08
CA THR A 44 10.31 -22.07 -15.52
C THR A 44 10.97 -23.09 -14.58
N GLY A 45 10.17 -23.74 -13.74
CA GLY A 45 10.66 -24.72 -12.76
C GLY A 45 9.98 -24.69 -11.38
N ARG A 46 8.99 -23.81 -11.16
CA ARG A 46 8.27 -23.79 -9.89
C ARG A 46 7.16 -24.83 -9.84
N THR A 47 7.22 -25.74 -8.88
CA THR A 47 6.13 -26.69 -8.57
C THR A 47 5.07 -26.00 -7.69
N GLU A 48 3.86 -26.56 -7.55
CA GLU A 48 2.80 -26.01 -6.68
C GLU A 48 3.27 -25.74 -5.24
N SER A 49 4.29 -26.47 -4.77
CA SER A 49 4.96 -26.28 -3.48
C SER A 49 5.72 -24.96 -3.33
N ASP A 50 6.05 -24.27 -4.43
CA ASP A 50 6.81 -23.01 -4.44
C ASP A 50 5.91 -21.77 -4.44
N LEU A 51 4.59 -21.97 -4.48
CA LEU A 51 3.62 -20.92 -4.26
C LEU A 51 3.66 -20.53 -2.78
N VAL A 52 4.43 -19.50 -2.45
CA VAL A 52 4.42 -18.90 -1.11
C VAL A 52 2.99 -18.43 -0.82
N PRO A 53 2.26 -19.05 0.13
CA PRO A 53 0.85 -18.72 0.37
C PRO A 53 0.64 -17.32 0.97
N SER A 54 1.73 -16.62 1.32
CA SER A 54 1.70 -15.38 2.10
C SER A 54 2.36 -14.21 1.39
N ALA A 55 2.26 -14.11 0.05
CA ALA A 55 2.48 -12.81 -0.57
C ALA A 55 1.40 -11.85 -0.03
N PRO A 56 1.77 -10.77 0.68
CA PRO A 56 0.78 -9.84 1.22
C PRO A 56 -0.03 -9.28 0.05
N SER A 57 -1.35 -9.39 0.15
CA SER A 57 -2.25 -8.84 -0.86
C SER A 57 -1.93 -7.38 -1.10
N LEU A 58 -1.93 -6.96 -2.37
CA LEU A 58 -1.59 -5.59 -2.76
C LEU A 58 -2.43 -4.59 -1.96
N GLY A 59 -1.76 -3.64 -1.31
CA GLY A 59 -2.44 -2.62 -0.51
C GLY A 59 -2.93 -3.07 0.86
N THR A 60 -2.36 -4.16 1.40
CA THR A 60 -2.54 -4.61 2.79
C THR A 60 -1.22 -4.57 3.54
N LYS A 61 -1.29 -4.33 4.86
CA LYS A 61 -0.12 -4.35 5.74
C LYS A 61 -0.54 -4.71 7.15
N GLU A 62 0.27 -5.53 7.81
CA GLU A 62 0.10 -5.85 9.21
C GLU A 62 1.42 -5.65 9.96
N GLY A 63 1.36 -5.35 11.24
CA GLY A 63 2.56 -5.09 12.03
C GLY A 63 2.29 -4.46 13.38
N TYR A 64 3.28 -4.54 14.25
CA TYR A 64 3.23 -3.87 15.55
C TYR A 64 3.55 -2.39 15.41
N LEU A 65 2.71 -1.54 16.02
CA LEU A 65 2.97 -0.13 16.22
C LEU A 65 2.79 0.25 17.69
N ILE A 66 3.50 1.27 18.12
CA ILE A 66 3.42 1.84 19.46
C ILE A 66 2.48 3.04 19.39
N LYS A 67 1.31 2.95 20.03
CA LYS A 67 0.27 3.97 19.94
C LYS A 67 0.03 4.74 21.23
N GLN A 68 -0.25 6.03 21.14
CA GLN A 68 -0.58 6.85 22.30
C GLN A 68 -2.03 6.61 22.77
N GLY A 69 -2.24 6.50 24.08
CA GLY A 69 -3.56 6.37 24.72
C GLY A 69 -4.46 7.60 24.49
N LYS A 70 -5.79 7.42 24.65
CA LYS A 70 -6.76 8.51 24.42
C LYS A 70 -6.76 9.49 25.61
N ILE A 71 -7.08 8.95 26.79
CA ILE A 71 -7.26 9.67 28.05
C ILE A 71 -5.89 9.82 28.71
N VAL A 72 -5.32 8.72 29.21
CA VAL A 72 -3.94 8.68 29.69
C VAL A 72 -3.02 8.52 28.48
N LYS A 73 -2.10 9.46 28.28
CA LYS A 73 -1.20 9.54 27.10
C LYS A 73 -0.06 8.52 27.12
N ASN A 74 -0.24 7.39 27.78
CA ASN A 74 0.72 6.30 27.78
C ASN A 74 0.79 5.63 26.40
N TRP A 75 1.98 5.19 26.04
CA TRP A 75 2.24 4.50 24.80
C TRP A 75 2.08 2.99 24.97
N LYS A 76 1.35 2.33 24.06
CA LYS A 76 1.08 0.90 24.11
C LYS A 76 1.38 0.25 22.76
N THR A 77 2.13 -0.84 22.76
CA THR A 77 2.32 -1.69 21.59
C THR A 77 1.01 -2.40 21.25
N ARG A 78 0.59 -2.33 19.99
CA ARG A 78 -0.62 -2.96 19.48
C ARG A 78 -0.34 -3.53 18.10
N TRP A 79 -1.01 -4.63 17.78
CA TRP A 79 -0.97 -5.22 16.45
C TRP A 79 -1.95 -4.45 15.56
N PHE A 80 -1.49 -3.94 14.42
CA PHE A 80 -2.32 -3.23 13.45
C PHE A 80 -2.48 -4.08 12.20
N THR A 81 -3.67 -4.04 11.62
CA THR A 81 -3.94 -4.62 10.30
C THR A 81 -4.63 -3.58 9.42
N LEU A 82 -4.15 -3.45 8.20
CA LEU A 82 -4.73 -2.62 7.16
C LEU A 82 -5.24 -3.52 6.04
N HIS A 83 -6.56 -3.52 5.87
CA HIS A 83 -7.24 -4.27 4.82
C HIS A 83 -8.29 -3.37 4.16
N ARG A 84 -8.25 -3.26 2.82
CA ARG A 84 -9.10 -2.30 2.06
C ARG A 84 -8.89 -0.87 2.55
N ASN A 85 -9.90 -0.26 3.16
CA ASN A 85 -9.85 1.08 3.77
C ASN A 85 -9.99 1.00 5.30
N GLU A 86 -9.88 -0.18 5.88
CA GLU A 86 -10.08 -0.39 7.31
C GLU A 86 -8.75 -0.64 8.01
N LEU A 87 -8.41 0.24 8.94
CA LEU A 87 -7.26 0.11 9.82
C LEU A 87 -7.73 -0.36 11.20
N LYS A 88 -7.47 -1.62 11.53
CA LYS A 88 -7.80 -2.20 12.83
C LYS A 88 -6.58 -2.22 13.73
N TYR A 89 -6.81 -2.21 15.05
CA TYR A 89 -5.77 -2.60 15.99
C TYR A 89 -6.29 -3.48 17.12
N PHE A 90 -5.43 -4.40 17.54
CA PHE A 90 -5.69 -5.50 18.47
C PHE A 90 -4.73 -5.41 19.64
N LYS A 91 -5.02 -6.14 20.73
CA LYS A 91 -4.13 -6.23 21.89
C LYS A 91 -2.76 -6.76 21.46
N ASP A 92 -2.77 -7.81 20.63
CA ASP A 92 -1.66 -8.57 20.07
C ASP A 92 -2.15 -9.28 18.79
N GLN A 93 -1.29 -10.05 18.14
CA GLN A 93 -1.60 -10.75 16.89
C GLN A 93 -2.55 -11.94 17.07
N THR A 94 -2.73 -12.47 18.29
CA THR A 94 -3.57 -13.66 18.54
C THR A 94 -5.01 -13.29 18.93
N ALA A 95 -5.26 -12.03 19.27
CA ALA A 95 -6.60 -11.54 19.55
C ALA A 95 -7.51 -11.60 18.32
N THR A 96 -8.71 -12.17 18.50
CA THR A 96 -9.72 -12.31 17.43
C THR A 96 -10.47 -10.99 17.18
N GLU A 97 -10.76 -10.25 18.24
CA GLU A 97 -11.55 -9.01 18.17
C GLU A 97 -10.68 -7.75 18.19
N PRO A 98 -10.91 -6.80 17.27
CA PRO A 98 -10.19 -5.54 17.27
C PRO A 98 -10.64 -4.69 18.47
N ILE A 99 -9.69 -4.02 19.11
CA ILE A 99 -10.01 -2.98 20.11
C ILE A 99 -10.71 -1.81 19.42
N ARG A 100 -10.37 -1.55 18.15
CA ARG A 100 -11.04 -0.57 17.30
C ARG A 100 -10.78 -0.88 15.83
N ALA A 101 -11.79 -0.63 15.01
CA ALA A 101 -11.70 -0.46 13.57
C ALA A 101 -11.78 1.03 13.23
N LEU A 102 -10.91 1.50 12.33
CA LEU A 102 -10.88 2.87 11.85
C LEU A 102 -11.15 2.85 10.34
N ASP A 103 -12.16 3.57 9.89
CA ASP A 103 -12.41 3.78 8.47
C ASP A 103 -11.53 4.90 7.94
N LEU A 104 -10.56 4.56 7.10
CA LEU A 104 -9.65 5.52 6.50
C LEU A 104 -10.34 6.52 5.56
N THR A 105 -11.59 6.30 5.16
CA THR A 105 -12.36 7.31 4.42
C THR A 105 -12.67 8.55 5.25
N GLU A 106 -12.69 8.43 6.58
CA GLU A 106 -12.84 9.55 7.51
C GLU A 106 -11.50 10.20 7.87
N CYS A 107 -10.38 9.58 7.51
CA CYS A 107 -9.05 10.12 7.82
C CYS A 107 -8.73 11.27 6.86
N SER A 108 -8.35 12.43 7.40
CA SER A 108 -8.07 13.62 6.59
C SER A 108 -6.59 13.78 6.23
N ALA A 109 -5.68 13.18 7.03
CA ALA A 109 -4.25 13.29 6.78
C ALA A 109 -3.43 12.20 7.50
N VAL A 110 -2.30 11.83 6.89
CA VAL A 110 -1.20 11.10 7.52
C VAL A 110 0.09 11.92 7.44
N GLN A 111 0.66 12.27 8.59
CA GLN A 111 1.80 13.17 8.70
C GLN A 111 2.89 12.58 9.59
N PHE A 112 4.16 12.82 9.24
CA PHE A 112 5.26 12.55 10.16
C PHE A 112 5.14 13.44 11.38
N ASP A 113 5.46 12.90 12.56
CA ASP A 113 5.51 13.66 13.80
C ASP A 113 6.94 13.67 14.33
N TYR A 114 7.61 14.82 14.20
CA TYR A 114 8.95 15.08 14.71
C TYR A 114 8.96 15.75 16.09
N SER A 115 7.77 16.04 16.65
CA SER A 115 7.63 16.79 17.90
C SER A 115 7.64 15.91 19.15
N GLN A 116 7.33 14.63 19.01
CA GLN A 116 7.49 13.66 20.10
C GLN A 116 9.00 13.43 20.26
N GLU A 117 9.51 13.34 21.49
CA GLU A 117 10.88 12.90 21.81
C GLU A 117 11.20 11.46 21.33
N ARG A 118 10.40 10.92 20.41
CA ARG A 118 10.45 9.59 19.84
C ARG A 118 10.61 9.71 18.33
N VAL A 119 11.54 8.93 17.80
CA VAL A 119 11.76 8.80 16.36
C VAL A 119 10.74 7.85 15.74
N ASN A 120 10.63 7.89 14.40
CA ASN A 120 9.79 6.98 13.61
C ASN A 120 8.29 7.11 13.92
N CYS A 121 7.84 8.32 14.29
CA CYS A 121 6.46 8.60 14.66
C CYS A 121 5.70 9.33 13.55
N PHE A 122 4.40 9.08 13.51
CA PHE A 122 3.46 9.70 12.59
C PHE A 122 2.07 9.77 13.22
N CYS A 123 1.21 10.61 12.67
CA CYS A 123 -0.15 10.78 13.14
C CYS A 123 -1.18 10.56 12.03
N LEU A 124 -2.35 10.04 12.44
CA LEU A 124 -3.55 9.92 11.61
C LEU A 124 -4.60 10.89 12.14
N VAL A 125 -5.04 11.82 11.31
CA VAL A 125 -6.01 12.86 11.71
C VAL A 125 -7.42 12.38 11.34
N PHE A 126 -8.25 12.11 12.35
CA PHE A 126 -9.68 11.83 12.19
C PHE A 126 -10.51 12.95 12.85
N PRO A 127 -11.77 13.16 12.44
CA PRO A 127 -12.62 14.25 12.93
C PRO A 127 -12.72 14.32 14.46
N LEU A 128 -12.80 13.17 15.12
CA LEU A 128 -12.97 13.08 16.57
C LEU A 128 -11.67 12.86 17.34
N ARG A 129 -10.57 12.55 16.64
CA ARG A 129 -9.31 12.16 17.29
C ARG A 129 -8.12 12.09 16.32
N THR A 130 -7.00 12.66 16.74
CA THR A 130 -5.68 12.34 16.16
C THR A 130 -5.07 11.11 16.84
N TYR A 131 -4.62 10.14 16.05
CA TYR A 131 -3.91 8.95 16.53
C TYR A 131 -2.41 9.11 16.29
N TYR A 132 -1.64 9.16 17.38
CA TYR A 132 -0.18 9.17 17.32
C TYR A 132 0.37 7.74 17.42
N LEU A 133 1.21 7.38 16.46
CA LEU A 133 1.76 6.05 16.24
C LEU A 133 3.27 6.16 16.03
N CYS A 134 4.03 5.19 16.50
CA CYS A 134 5.46 5.06 16.19
C CYS A 134 5.79 3.63 15.80
N ALA A 135 6.65 3.47 14.80
CA ALA A 135 7.21 2.17 14.45
C ALA A 135 8.53 1.92 15.19
N LYS A 136 9.03 0.68 15.16
CA LYS A 136 10.33 0.37 15.78
C LYS A 136 11.47 0.94 14.95
N THR A 137 11.32 0.91 13.62
CA THR A 137 12.33 1.39 12.68
C THR A 137 11.78 2.49 11.76
N GLY A 138 12.67 3.30 11.20
CA GLY A 138 12.29 4.33 10.22
C GLY A 138 11.73 3.73 8.93
N ILE A 139 12.22 2.55 8.53
CA ILE A 139 11.72 1.79 7.37
C ILE A 139 10.26 1.41 7.58
N GLU A 140 9.93 0.79 8.72
CA GLU A 140 8.55 0.42 9.03
C GLU A 140 7.62 1.65 9.07
N ALA A 141 8.07 2.76 9.67
CA ALA A 141 7.29 4.00 9.70
C ALA A 141 7.00 4.51 8.29
N ASP A 142 8.02 4.56 7.43
CA ASP A 142 7.89 4.98 6.04
C ASP A 142 6.95 4.06 5.24
N GLU A 143 7.05 2.74 5.39
CA GLU A 143 6.14 1.79 4.78
C GLU A 143 4.68 2.00 5.22
N TRP A 144 4.44 2.19 6.52
CA TRP A 144 3.10 2.48 7.05
C TRP A 144 2.55 3.80 6.50
N ILE A 145 3.36 4.85 6.45
CA ILE A 145 2.94 6.16 5.95
C ILE A 145 2.63 6.09 4.46
N LYS A 146 3.49 5.44 3.67
CA LYS A 146 3.29 5.25 2.22
C LYS A 146 1.98 4.54 1.93
N ILE A 147 1.72 3.40 2.57
CA ILE A 147 0.49 2.63 2.30
C ILE A 147 -0.76 3.37 2.79
N LEU A 148 -0.71 4.04 3.94
CA LEU A 148 -1.85 4.79 4.46
C LEU A 148 -2.15 6.03 3.60
N ARG A 149 -1.13 6.74 3.12
CA ARG A 149 -1.31 7.85 2.17
C ARG A 149 -1.87 7.37 0.83
N TRP A 150 -1.38 6.23 0.34
CA TRP A 150 -1.92 5.63 -0.89
C TRP A 150 -3.42 5.30 -0.76
N LYS A 151 -3.91 4.98 0.45
CA LYS A 151 -5.35 4.78 0.71
C LYS A 151 -6.18 6.07 0.79
N LEU A 152 -5.55 7.22 1.02
CA LEU A 152 -6.22 8.52 1.11
C LEU A 152 -6.41 9.20 -0.24
N VAL A 153 -5.48 8.97 -1.18
CA VAL A 153 -5.52 9.55 -2.52
C VAL A 153 -6.47 8.70 -3.38
N ARG A 154 -7.69 9.18 -3.56
CA ARG A 154 -8.63 8.65 -4.56
C ARG A 154 -8.30 9.17 -5.95
#